data_AF-A0A953YGY9-F1
#
_entry.id   AF-A0A953YGY9-F1
#
_cell.length_a   1.000
_cell.length_b   1.000
_cell.length_c   1.000
_cell.angle_alpha   90.00
_cell.angle_beta   90.00
_cell.angle_gamma   90.00
#
_symmetry.space_group_name_H-M   'P 1'
#
loop_
_entity.id
_entity.type
_entity.pdbx_description
1 polymer ?
#
loop_
_entity_poly.entity_id
_entity_poly.type
_entity_poly.pdbx_seq_one_letter_code
_entity_poly.pdbx_strand_id
1 'polypeptide(L)'
;MVLAVALALAAALPARAQGPGDPFQAETVAAMQALCTADQGTADGKYAVGFCYGWIEGLGQFYQELLTDKRFDFPRVICAGRELSREEVRSQFVDWARRHPADAGRPALAGIVDAMKEEYPCR
;
A
#
# COMPACT_ATOMS: atom_id res chain seq x y z
N MET A 1 61.00 -17.82 -10.25
CA MET A 1 60.40 -16.48 -10.24
C MET A 1 59.38 -16.42 -9.11
N VAL A 2 59.43 -15.32 -8.37
CA VAL A 2 58.87 -15.08 -7.03
C VAL A 2 57.36 -14.73 -7.08
N LEU A 3 56.63 -15.21 -6.07
CA LEU A 3 55.35 -14.77 -5.45
C LEU A 3 54.30 -14.01 -6.28
N ALA A 4 53.03 -14.44 -6.13
CA ALA A 4 52.01 -13.62 -5.44
C ALA A 4 50.75 -14.45 -5.15
N VAL A 5 50.61 -14.94 -3.91
CA VAL A 5 49.32 -15.40 -3.38
C VAL A 5 48.59 -14.16 -2.88
N ALA A 6 47.62 -13.67 -3.66
CA ALA A 6 46.73 -12.60 -3.24
C ALA A 6 45.66 -13.18 -2.31
N LEU A 7 45.85 -13.02 -0.99
CA LEU A 7 44.79 -13.22 0.00
C LEU A 7 43.66 -12.23 -0.31
N ALA A 8 42.57 -12.71 -0.89
CA ALA A 8 41.33 -11.97 -0.97
C ALA A 8 40.74 -11.85 0.45
N LEU A 9 40.98 -10.72 1.11
CA LEU A 9 40.18 -10.31 2.26
C LEU A 9 38.76 -10.06 1.76
N ALA A 10 37.92 -11.10 1.82
CA ALA A 10 36.48 -10.93 1.76
C ALA A 10 36.06 -10.09 2.98
N ALA A 11 35.90 -8.79 2.76
CA ALA A 11 35.33 -7.89 3.75
C ALA A 11 33.92 -8.41 4.10
N ALA A 12 33.79 -9.01 5.29
CA ALA A 12 32.51 -9.25 5.91
C ALA A 12 31.90 -7.88 6.23
N LEU A 13 31.15 -7.33 5.27
CA LEU A 13 30.27 -6.21 5.51
C LEU A 13 29.31 -6.65 6.63
N PRO A 14 29.15 -5.87 7.71
CA PRO A 14 28.15 -6.19 8.71
C PRO A 14 26.80 -6.13 8.01
N ALA A 15 26.08 -7.26 7.99
CA ALA A 15 24.68 -7.25 7.67
C ALA A 15 24.01 -6.29 8.65
N ARG A 16 23.59 -5.12 8.16
CA ARG A 16 22.75 -4.22 8.95
C ARG A 16 21.45 -4.96 9.21
N ALA A 17 21.29 -5.50 10.41
CA ALA A 17 19.98 -5.86 10.91
C ALA A 17 19.13 -4.59 10.82
N GLN A 18 18.22 -4.54 9.85
CA GLN A 18 17.13 -3.58 9.89
C GLN A 18 16.44 -3.85 11.22
N GLY A 19 16.44 -2.86 12.13
CA GLY A 19 15.67 -2.97 13.37
C GLY A 19 14.23 -3.34 13.04
N PRO A 20 13.43 -3.85 14.00
CA PRO A 20 12.04 -4.17 13.72
C PRO A 20 11.39 -2.94 13.08
N GLY A 21 11.08 -3.05 11.78
CA GLY A 21 10.47 -1.98 11.03
C GLY A 21 9.15 -1.60 11.70
N ASP A 22 8.67 -0.38 11.45
CA ASP A 22 7.34 0.00 11.92
C ASP A 22 6.31 -0.99 11.34
N PRO A 23 5.60 -1.77 12.18
CA PRO A 23 4.68 -2.80 11.71
C PRO A 23 3.47 -2.23 10.96
N PHE A 24 3.30 -0.91 10.95
CA PHE A 24 2.23 -0.19 10.24
C PHE A 24 2.73 0.51 8.96
N GLN A 25 3.84 0.05 8.38
CA GLN A 25 4.28 0.52 7.06
C GLN A 25 3.36 0.02 5.95
N ALA A 26 2.68 0.98 5.32
CA ALA A 26 1.70 0.77 4.25
C ALA A 26 2.30 1.05 2.86
N GLU A 27 3.60 0.83 2.67
CA GLU A 27 4.31 1.25 1.46
C GLU A 27 3.87 0.47 0.22
N THR A 28 3.61 -0.83 0.37
CA THR A 28 3.30 -1.73 -0.76
C THR A 28 1.88 -2.26 -0.72
N VAL A 29 1.38 -2.73 -1.88
CA VAL A 29 0.09 -3.42 -1.99
C VAL A 29 0.00 -4.57 -0.99
N ALA A 30 1.03 -5.42 -0.90
CA ALA A 30 1.02 -6.55 0.03
C ALA A 30 1.02 -6.09 1.51
N ALA A 31 1.80 -5.06 1.86
CA ALA A 31 1.84 -4.56 3.22
C ALA A 31 0.48 -3.95 3.63
N MET A 32 -0.12 -3.13 2.77
CA MET A 32 -1.44 -2.58 3.01
C MET A 32 -2.52 -3.67 3.08
N GLN A 33 -2.46 -4.67 2.20
CA GLN A 33 -3.38 -5.80 2.24
C GLN A 33 -3.30 -6.53 3.59
N ALA A 34 -2.09 -6.81 4.07
CA ALA A 34 -1.88 -7.45 5.37
C ALA A 34 -2.48 -6.66 6.52
N LEU A 35 -2.33 -5.32 6.52
CA LEU A 35 -2.95 -4.43 7.51
C LEU A 35 -4.48 -4.49 7.44
N CYS A 36 -5.05 -4.46 6.24
CA CYS A 36 -6.49 -4.49 6.03
C CYS A 36 -7.13 -5.86 6.33
N THR A 37 -6.36 -6.95 6.33
CA THR A 37 -6.85 -8.32 6.60
C THR A 37 -6.36 -8.91 7.92
N ALA A 38 -5.74 -8.11 8.78
CA ALA A 38 -5.20 -8.60 10.05
C ALA A 38 -6.27 -9.21 10.96
N ASP A 39 -5.85 -10.14 11.83
CA ASP A 39 -6.75 -10.82 12.77
C ASP A 39 -7.23 -9.88 13.89
N GLN A 40 -8.48 -9.44 13.76
CA GLN A 40 -9.16 -8.56 14.71
C GLN A 40 -9.48 -9.24 16.06
N GLY A 41 -9.18 -10.52 16.24
CA GLY A 41 -9.17 -11.17 17.55
C GLY A 41 -8.09 -10.64 18.50
N THR A 42 -7.04 -10.01 17.95
CA THR A 42 -5.91 -9.46 18.70
C THR A 42 -5.97 -7.93 18.80
N ALA A 43 -5.29 -7.36 19.81
CA ALA A 43 -5.17 -5.90 19.92
C ALA A 43 -4.43 -5.29 18.72
N ASP A 44 -3.33 -5.93 18.31
CA ASP A 44 -2.52 -5.49 17.17
C ASP A 44 -3.30 -5.57 15.86
N GLY A 45 -4.07 -6.63 15.63
CA GLY A 45 -4.89 -6.74 14.42
C GLY A 45 -6.05 -5.75 14.37
N LYS A 46 -6.66 -5.41 15.51
CA LYS A 46 -7.63 -4.29 15.57
C LYS A 46 -6.96 -2.96 15.23
N TYR A 47 -5.75 -2.72 15.74
CA TYR A 47 -5.00 -1.51 15.42
C TYR A 47 -4.59 -1.47 13.94
N ALA A 48 -4.14 -2.59 13.36
CA ALA A 48 -3.79 -2.71 11.94
C ALA A 48 -4.99 -2.43 11.02
N VAL A 49 -6.15 -3.01 11.32
CA VAL A 49 -7.38 -2.73 10.57
C VAL A 49 -7.84 -1.28 10.77
N GLY A 50 -7.70 -0.74 11.98
CA GLY A 50 -7.94 0.68 12.26
C GLY A 50 -7.05 1.61 11.43
N PHE A 51 -5.76 1.27 11.31
CA PHE A 51 -4.81 1.97 10.45
C PHE A 51 -5.25 1.92 8.98
N CYS A 52 -5.63 0.75 8.46
CA CYS A 52 -6.13 0.60 7.09
C CYS A 52 -7.34 1.52 6.83
N TYR A 53 -8.32 1.57 7.73
CA TYR A 53 -9.47 2.47 7.58
C TYR A 53 -9.09 3.94 7.66
N GLY A 54 -8.16 4.32 8.54
CA GLY A 54 -7.67 5.70 8.63
C GLY A 54 -6.95 6.14 7.36
N TRP A 55 -6.18 5.23 6.76
CA TRP A 55 -5.48 5.48 5.51
C TRP A 55 -6.45 5.65 4.32
N ILE A 56 -7.46 4.77 4.22
CA ILE A 56 -8.54 4.88 3.24
C ILE A 56 -9.32 6.19 3.39
N GLU A 57 -9.65 6.59 4.62
CA GLU A 57 -10.32 7.86 4.92
C GLU A 57 -9.48 9.05 4.41
N GLY A 58 -8.20 9.10 4.78
CA GLY A 58 -7.30 10.16 4.37
C GLY A 58 -7.14 10.25 2.84
N LEU A 59 -7.05 9.11 2.16
CA LEU A 59 -7.05 9.07 0.70
C LEU A 59 -8.35 9.58 0.10
N GLY A 60 -9.50 9.16 0.64
CA GLY A 60 -10.80 9.60 0.18
C GLY A 60 -10.92 11.13 0.27
N GLN A 61 -10.56 11.70 1.42
CA GLN A 61 -10.55 13.14 1.64
C GLN A 61 -9.61 13.87 0.69
N PHE A 62 -8.36 13.38 0.54
CA PHE A 62 -7.38 13.99 -0.36
C PHE A 62 -7.86 13.93 -1.83
N TYR A 63 -8.41 12.80 -2.27
CA TYR A 63 -8.95 12.65 -3.62
C TYR A 63 -10.15 13.58 -3.87
N GLN A 64 -11.04 13.77 -2.89
CA GLN A 64 -12.13 14.73 -3.03
C GLN A 64 -11.60 16.15 -3.17
N GLU A 65 -10.60 16.56 -2.38
CA GLU A 65 -10.00 17.90 -2.49
C GLU A 65 -9.35 18.12 -3.86
N LEU A 66 -8.66 17.11 -4.42
CA LEU A 66 -8.12 17.17 -5.78
C LEU A 66 -9.20 17.42 -6.83
N LEU A 67 -10.43 16.94 -6.61
CA LEU A 67 -11.53 17.09 -7.56
C LEU A 67 -12.31 18.39 -7.42
N THR A 68 -12.34 18.99 -6.22
CA THR A 68 -13.17 20.16 -5.91
C THR A 68 -12.39 21.46 -5.87
N ASP A 69 -11.13 21.42 -5.48
CA ASP A 69 -10.29 22.60 -5.39
C ASP A 69 -9.75 23.01 -6.76
N LYS A 70 -10.18 24.20 -7.20
CA LYS A 70 -9.84 24.79 -8.51
C LYS A 70 -8.35 25.10 -8.69
N ARG A 71 -7.53 24.97 -7.64
CA ARG A 71 -6.06 25.05 -7.74
C ARG A 71 -5.46 23.81 -8.40
N PHE A 72 -6.17 22.69 -8.42
CA PHE A 72 -5.74 21.45 -9.06
C PHE A 72 -6.52 21.23 -10.37
N ASP A 73 -5.80 20.83 -11.42
CA ASP A 73 -6.38 20.28 -12.64
C ASP A 73 -6.24 18.76 -12.60
N PHE A 74 -7.11 18.11 -11.82
CA PHE A 74 -7.08 16.67 -11.62
C PHE A 74 -8.31 16.01 -12.25
N PRO A 75 -8.15 15.10 -13.24
CA PRO A 75 -9.28 14.44 -13.85
C PRO A 75 -9.93 13.44 -12.90
N ARG A 76 -11.25 13.35 -12.91
CA ARG A 76 -11.96 12.25 -12.24
C ARG A 76 -11.58 10.93 -12.90
N VAL A 77 -10.95 10.03 -12.15
CA VAL A 77 -10.53 8.70 -12.63
C VAL A 77 -11.35 7.55 -12.02
N ILE A 78 -12.05 7.81 -10.91
CA ILE A 78 -12.95 6.87 -10.24
C ILE A 78 -14.38 7.44 -10.29
N CYS A 79 -15.32 6.66 -10.86
CA CYS A 79 -16.68 7.10 -11.19
C CYS A 79 -17.77 6.22 -10.56
N ALA A 80 -17.81 6.15 -9.23
CA ALA A 80 -18.79 5.36 -8.48
C ALA A 80 -20.24 5.87 -8.53
N GLY A 81 -20.46 7.13 -8.95
CA GLY A 81 -21.78 7.77 -9.00
C GLY A 81 -22.41 8.08 -7.64
N ARG A 82 -21.76 7.69 -6.55
CA ARG A 82 -22.15 7.93 -5.15
C ARG A 82 -20.91 7.95 -4.26
N GLU A 83 -21.10 8.33 -3.01
CA GLU A 83 -20.08 8.14 -1.97
C GLU A 83 -19.92 6.64 -1.65
N LEU A 84 -18.67 6.23 -1.47
CA LEU A 84 -18.30 4.87 -1.07
C LEU A 84 -17.93 4.87 0.40
N SER A 85 -18.41 3.90 1.15
CA SER A 85 -17.97 3.68 2.52
C SER A 85 -16.51 3.18 2.54
N ARG A 86 -15.82 3.43 3.66
CA ARG A 86 -14.46 2.90 3.86
C ARG A 86 -14.39 1.37 3.76
N GLU A 87 -15.47 0.68 4.16
CA GLU A 87 -15.52 -0.78 4.05
C GLU A 87 -15.62 -1.24 2.59
N GLU A 88 -16.39 -0.56 1.75
CA GLU A 88 -16.44 -0.88 0.31
C GLU A 88 -15.10 -0.66 -0.37
N VAL A 89 -14.39 0.42 -0.02
CA VAL A 89 -13.04 0.67 -0.56
C VAL A 89 -12.06 -0.40 -0.06
N ARG A 90 -12.12 -0.75 1.24
CA ARG A 90 -11.28 -1.80 1.83
C ARG A 90 -11.52 -3.15 1.16
N SER A 91 -12.77 -3.58 1.04
CA SER A 91 -13.11 -4.88 0.47
C SER A 91 -12.65 -4.95 -0.99
N GLN A 92 -12.92 -3.91 -1.78
CA GLN A 92 -12.51 -3.84 -3.18
C GLN A 92 -10.99 -3.93 -3.34
N PHE A 93 -10.25 -3.14 -2.54
CA PHE A 93 -8.79 -3.19 -2.58
C PHE A 93 -8.24 -4.58 -2.20
N VAL A 94 -8.76 -5.16 -1.12
CA VAL A 94 -8.31 -6.45 -0.61
C VAL A 94 -8.61 -7.58 -1.62
N ASP A 95 -9.78 -7.56 -2.26
CA ASP A 95 -10.15 -8.48 -3.34
C ASP A 95 -9.29 -8.30 -4.59
N TRP A 96 -9.05 -7.05 -4.99
CA TRP A 96 -8.18 -6.74 -6.11
C TRP A 96 -6.74 -7.23 -5.85
N ALA A 97 -6.17 -6.95 -4.68
CA ALA A 97 -4.81 -7.36 -4.33
C ALA A 97 -4.63 -8.89 -4.35
N ARG A 98 -5.64 -9.66 -3.93
CA ARG A 98 -5.63 -11.14 -4.05
C ARG A 98 -5.57 -11.61 -5.49
N ARG A 99 -6.23 -10.92 -6.41
CA ARG A 99 -6.25 -11.24 -7.85
C ARG A 99 -5.02 -10.72 -8.60
N HIS A 100 -4.24 -9.84 -7.98
CA HIS A 100 -3.10 -9.14 -8.56
C HIS A 100 -1.78 -9.40 -7.79
N PRO A 101 -1.35 -10.66 -7.60
CA PRO A 101 -0.15 -10.95 -6.82
C PRO A 101 1.15 -10.41 -7.45
N ALA A 102 1.18 -10.21 -8.77
CA ALA A 102 2.32 -9.59 -9.46
C ALA A 102 2.54 -8.12 -9.04
N ASP A 103 1.49 -7.46 -8.54
CA ASP A 103 1.51 -6.06 -8.11
C ASP A 103 1.86 -5.89 -6.62
N ALA A 104 2.12 -6.98 -5.89
CA ALA A 104 2.37 -6.99 -4.45
C ALA A 104 3.43 -5.98 -3.97
N GLY A 105 4.48 -5.77 -4.77
CA GLY A 105 5.58 -4.84 -4.47
C GLY A 105 5.37 -3.40 -4.94
N ARG A 106 4.27 -3.09 -5.62
CA ARG A 106 3.95 -1.73 -6.07
C ARG A 106 3.49 -0.86 -4.89
N PRO A 107 3.57 0.48 -5.02
CA PRO A 107 3.03 1.39 -4.02
C PRO A 107 1.57 1.09 -3.68
N ALA A 108 1.21 1.08 -2.39
CA ALA A 108 -0.16 0.79 -1.95
C ALA A 108 -1.21 1.72 -2.58
N LEU A 109 -0.88 3.01 -2.71
CA LEU A 109 -1.74 4.00 -3.37
C LEU A 109 -2.04 3.63 -4.82
N ALA A 110 -1.03 3.16 -5.56
CA ALA A 110 -1.23 2.76 -6.94
C ALA A 110 -2.20 1.56 -7.03
N GLY A 111 -2.04 0.58 -6.14
CA GLY A 111 -2.94 -0.57 -6.10
C GLY A 111 -4.37 -0.20 -5.70
N ILE A 112 -4.55 0.71 -4.73
CA ILE A 112 -5.89 1.20 -4.36
C ILE A 112 -6.53 1.96 -5.52
N VAL A 113 -5.80 2.87 -6.18
CA VAL A 113 -6.33 3.58 -7.34
C VAL A 113 -6.72 2.63 -8.47
N ASP A 114 -5.90 1.63 -8.78
CA ASP A 114 -6.20 0.64 -9.82
C ASP A 114 -7.41 -0.23 -9.44
N ALA A 115 -7.49 -0.69 -8.19
CA ALA A 115 -8.64 -1.44 -7.67
C ALA A 115 -9.95 -0.65 -7.84
N MET A 116 -9.92 0.65 -7.54
CA MET A 116 -11.10 1.52 -7.66
C MET A 116 -11.44 1.86 -9.10
N LYS A 117 -10.45 2.01 -9.99
CA LYS A 117 -10.67 2.26 -11.42
C LYS A 117 -11.24 1.04 -12.14
N GLU A 118 -10.78 -0.15 -11.77
CA GLU A 118 -11.28 -1.41 -12.32
C GLU A 118 -12.77 -1.61 -11.97
N GLU A 119 -13.14 -1.32 -10.72
CA GLU A 119 -14.51 -1.47 -10.24
C GLU A 119 -15.44 -0.34 -10.71
N TYR A 120 -14.95 0.90 -10.70
CA TYR A 120 -15.72 2.10 -10.98
C TYR A 120 -15.13 2.91 -12.15
N PRO A 121 -15.10 2.35 -13.37
CA PRO A 121 -14.52 3.03 -14.52
C PRO A 121 -15.36 4.24 -14.92
N CYS A 122 -14.69 5.34 -15.27
CA CYS A 122 -15.31 6.47 -15.93
C CYS A 122 -15.57 6.13 -17.42
N ARG A 123 -16.80 6.34 -17.89
CA ARG A 123 -17.23 6.09 -19.27
C ARG A 123 -17.64 7.39 -19.95
#